data_AF-A0A367A3U9-F1
#
_entry.id   AF-A0A367A3U9-F1
#
_cell.length_a   1.000
_cell.length_b   1.000
_cell.length_c   1.000
_cell.angle_alpha   90.00
_cell.angle_beta   90.00
_cell.angle_gamma   90.00
#
_symmetry.space_group_name_H-M   'P 1'
#
loop_
_entity.id
_entity.type
_entity.pdbx_description
1 polymer ?
#
loop_
_entity_poly.entity_id
_entity_poly.type
_entity_poly.pdbx_seq_one_letter_code
_entity_poly.pdbx_strand_id
1 'polypeptide(L)' 'MAKMSLLVGFGAGYVLGARAGRERYEQIRRAWSQAKEDPRLQEVAGMAQAHADSVVNSVKARMGSDAPS' A
#
# COMPACT_ATOMS: atom_id res chain seq x y z
N MET A 1 23.66 -3.72 10.10
CA MET A 1 23.08 -5.03 9.66
C MET A 1 21.57 -4.98 9.48
N ALA A 2 20.76 -4.52 10.46
CA ALA A 2 19.28 -4.53 10.39
C ALA A 2 18.64 -3.76 9.19
N LYS A 3 19.27 -2.67 8.74
CA LYS A 3 18.79 -1.91 7.55
C LYS A 3 18.83 -2.74 6.27
N MET A 4 19.86 -3.56 6.09
CA MET A 4 20.01 -4.39 4.88
C MET A 4 19.03 -5.56 4.89
N SER A 5 18.82 -6.20 6.04
CA SER A 5 17.82 -7.28 6.16
C SER A 5 16.39 -6.76 5.97
N LEU A 6 16.08 -5.53 6.39
CA LEU A 6 14.77 -4.91 6.14
C LEU A 6 14.54 -4.66 4.65
N LEU A 7 15.54 -4.12 3.94
CA LEU A 7 15.46 -3.88 2.50
C LEU A 7 15.31 -5.20 1.72
N VAL A 8 16.05 -6.24 2.12
CA VAL A 8 15.96 -7.57 1.50
C VAL A 8 14.58 -8.19 1.77
N GLY A 9 14.08 -8.14 3.01
CA GLY A 9 12.75 -8.64 3.35
C GLY A 9 11.62 -7.91 2.62
N PHE A 10 11.72 -6.58 2.53
CA PHE A 10 10.77 -5.76 1.78
C PHE A 10 10.80 -6.08 0.28
N GLY A 11 12.00 -6.17 -0.32
CA GLY A 11 12.18 -6.50 -1.73
C GLY A 11 11.66 -7.90 -2.06
N ALA A 12 11.97 -8.89 -1.23
CA ALA A 12 11.47 -10.25 -1.39
C ALA A 12 9.93 -10.31 -1.28
N GLY A 13 9.36 -9.62 -0.29
CA GLY A 13 7.91 -9.52 -0.12
C GLY A 13 7.21 -8.84 -1.31
N TYR A 14 7.77 -7.74 -1.82
CA TYR A 14 7.24 -7.02 -2.97
C TYR A 14 7.24 -7.87 -4.24
N VAL A 15 8.34 -8.59 -4.53
CA VAL A 15 8.44 -9.44 -5.73
C VAL A 15 7.47 -10.63 -5.65
N LEU A 16 7.37 -11.29 -4.50
CA LEU A 16 6.45 -12.41 -4.31
C LEU A 16 4.98 -11.96 -4.39
N GLY A 17 4.64 -10.81 -3.80
CA GLY A 17 3.30 -10.23 -3.88
C GLY A 17 2.93 -9.75 -5.29
N ALA A 18 3.85 -9.08 -5.99
CA ALA A 18 3.62 -8.58 -7.35
C ALA A 18 3.56 -9.71 -8.40
N ARG A 19 4.33 -10.80 -8.22
CA ARG A 19 4.40 -11.91 -9.18
C ARG A 19 3.12 -12.77 -9.19
N ALA A 20 2.40 -12.86 -8.07
CA ALA A 20 1.19 -13.67 -7.93
C ALA A 20 -0.02 -13.18 -8.74
N GLY A 21 0.03 -11.98 -9.32
CA GLY A 21 -1.14 -11.29 -9.82
C GLY A 21 -1.27 -11.15 -11.34
N ARG A 22 -0.30 -11.53 -12.18
CA ARG A 22 -0.28 -11.13 -13.62
C ARG A 22 -1.57 -11.46 -14.39
N GLU A 23 -2.18 -12.61 -14.12
CA GLU A 23 -3.41 -13.06 -14.81
C GLU A 23 -4.68 -12.38 -14.27
N ARG A 24 -4.68 -12.03 -12.98
CA ARG A 24 -5.75 -11.26 -12.33
C ARG A 24 -5.61 -9.76 -12.59
N TYR A 25 -4.38 -9.30 -12.82
CA TYR A 25 -4.03 -7.91 -13.09
C TYR A 25 -4.62 -7.44 -14.41
N GLU A 26 -4.60 -8.26 -15.46
CA GLU A 26 -5.22 -7.91 -16.75
C GLU A 26 -6.74 -7.75 -16.64
N GLN A 27 -7.40 -8.63 -15.88
CA GLN A 27 -8.84 -8.55 -15.64
C GLN A 27 -9.19 -7.29 -14.83
N ILE A 28 -8.41 -7.04 -13.77
CA ILE A 28 -8.56 -5.86 -12.92
C ILE A 28 -8.25 -4.59 -13.72
N ARG A 29 -7.22 -4.57 -14.59
CA ARG A 29 -6.84 -3.43 -15.43
C ARG A 29 -7.95 -3.02 -16.40
N ARG A 30 -8.68 -3.99 -16.99
CA ARG A 30 -9.86 -3.70 -17.81
C ARG A 30 -10.98 -3.06 -16.98
N ALA A 31 -11.24 -3.59 -15.79
CA ALA A 31 -12.21 -2.99 -14.86
C ALA A 31 -11.79 -1.58 -14.40
N TRP A 32 -10.49 -1.35 -14.16
CA TRP A 32 -9.94 -0.03 -13.82
C TRP A 32 -10.10 1.00 -14.93
N SER A 33 -9.93 0.59 -16.19
CA SER A 33 -10.14 1.49 -17.33
C SER A 33 -11.58 2.03 -17.36
N GLN A 34 -12.55 1.22 -16.94
CA GLN A 34 -13.95 1.59 -16.87
C GLN A 34 -14.30 2.34 -15.58
N ALA A 35 -13.65 1.99 -14.47
CA ALA A 35 -13.84 2.63 -13.18
C ALA A 35 -13.25 4.06 -13.11
N LYS A 36 -12.24 4.38 -13.91
CA LYS A 36 -11.62 5.72 -13.96
C LYS A 36 -12.61 6.84 -14.34
N GLU A 37 -13.73 6.50 -14.97
CA GLU A 37 -14.75 7.44 -15.42
C GLU A 37 -15.87 7.68 -14.39
N ASP A 38 -15.89 6.96 -13.26
CA ASP A 38 -16.97 7.08 -12.26
C ASP A 38 -16.56 8.02 -11.09
N PRO A 39 -17.31 9.13 -10.86
CA PRO A 39 -17.05 10.06 -9.75
C PRO A 39 -17.14 9.41 -8.35
N ARG A 40 -17.81 8.25 -8.20
CA ARG A 40 -17.85 7.49 -6.95
C ARG A 40 -16.49 7.01 -6.49
N LEU A 41 -15.52 6.85 -7.42
CA LEU A 41 -14.17 6.50 -7.04
C LEU A 41 -13.43 7.64 -6.34
N GLN A 42 -13.83 8.90 -6.50
CA GLN A 42 -13.21 10.02 -5.76
C GLN A 42 -13.57 9.95 -4.27
N GLU A 43 -14.82 9.58 -3.95
CA GLU A 43 -15.27 9.37 -2.58
C GLU A 43 -14.55 8.16 -1.94
N VAL A 44 -14.49 7.04 -2.67
CA VAL A 44 -13.77 5.83 -2.22
C VAL A 44 -12.27 6.10 -2.08
N ALA A 45 -11.67 6.86 -2.99
CA ALA A 45 -10.27 7.27 -2.89
C ALA A 45 -10.03 8.15 -1.66
N GLY A 46 -10.94 9.09 -1.37
CA GLY A 46 -10.87 9.93 -0.16
C GLY A 46 -10.94 9.11 1.13
N MET A 47 -11.84 8.12 1.21
CA MET A 47 -11.91 7.20 2.34
C MET A 47 -10.65 6.35 2.47
N ALA A 48 -10.15 5.80 1.36
CA ALA A 48 -8.93 5.00 1.34
C ALA A 48 -7.71 5.81 1.78
N GLN A 49 -7.61 7.08 1.34
CA GLN A 49 -6.58 8.01 1.75
C GLN A 49 -6.66 8.29 3.26
N ALA A 50 -7.86 8.58 3.80
CA ALA A 50 -8.04 8.81 5.23
C ALA A 50 -7.64 7.59 6.08
N HIS A 51 -7.98 6.38 5.62
CA HIS A 51 -7.54 5.14 6.25
C HIS A 51 -6.02 4.98 6.18
N ALA A 52 -5.40 5.22 5.03
CA ALA A 52 -3.95 5.16 4.89
C ALA A 52 -3.25 6.14 5.85
N ASP A 53 -3.74 7.39 5.92
CA ASP A 53 -3.23 8.41 6.83
C ASP A 53 -3.35 7.99 8.29
N SER A 54 -4.46 7.36 8.68
CA SER A 54 -4.64 6.84 10.05
C SER A 54 -3.63 5.75 10.41
N VAL A 55 -3.33 4.84 9.46
CA VAL A 55 -2.35 3.77 9.66
C VAL A 55 -0.95 4.37 9.77
N VAL A 56 -0.59 5.27 8.85
CA VAL A 56 0.70 5.97 8.87
C VAL A 56 0.87 6.74 10.19
N ASN A 57 -0.15 7.47 10.62
CA ASN A 57 -0.13 8.21 11.87
C ASN A 57 -0.01 7.28 13.08
N SER A 58 -0.64 6.11 13.08
CA SER A 58 -0.50 5.14 14.18
C SER A 58 0.91 4.54 14.26
N VAL A 59 1.55 4.26 13.12
CA VAL A 59 2.93 3.79 13.05
C VAL A 59 3.89 4.89 13.49
N LYS A 60 3.68 6.12 13.01
CA LYS A 60 4.46 7.30 13.40
C LYS A 60 4.31 7.61 14.89
N ALA A 61 3.10 7.46 15.44
CA ALA A 61 2.85 7.64 16.87
C ALA A 61 3.65 6.60 17.67
N ARG A 62 3.57 5.31 17.30
CA ARG A 62 4.32 4.23 17.97
C ARG A 62 5.83 4.41 17.86
N MET A 63 6.35 4.76 16.68
CA MET A 63 7.78 5.03 16.48
C MET A 63 8.26 6.31 17.18
N GLY A 64 7.41 7.32 17.29
CA GLY A 64 7.71 8.57 17.99
C GLY A 64 7.66 8.43 19.52
N SER A 65 6.84 7.50 20.03
CA SER A 65 6.83 7.10 21.44
C SER A 65 8.06 6.28 21.84
N ASP A 66 8.67 5.57 20.89
CA ASP A 66 9.87 4.75 21.06
C ASP A 66 11.15 5.44 20.53
N ALA A 67 11.23 6.77 20.56
CA ALA A 67 12.48 7.47 20.26
C ALA A 67 13.54 7.06 21.31
N PRO A 68 14.62 6.34 20.94
CA PRO A 68 15.66 6.01 21.88
C PRO A 68 16.38 7.30 22.29
N SER A 69 16.29 7.62 23.57
CA SER A 69 17.14 8.60 24.27
C SER A 69 18.61 8.23 24.17
#